data_AF-G0EQA1-F1
#
_entry.id   AF-G0EQA1-F1
#
_cell.length_a   1.000
_cell.length_b   1.000
_cell.length_c   1.000
_cell.angle_alpha   90.00
_cell.angle_beta   90.00
_cell.angle_gamma   90.00
#
_symmetry.space_group_name_H-M   'P 1'
#
loop_
_entity.id
_entity.type
_entity.pdbx_description
1 polymer ?
#
loop_
_entity_poly.entity_id
_entity_poly.type
_entity_poly.pdbx_seq_one_letter_code
_entity_poly.pdbx_strand_id
1 'polypeptide(L)'
;MIKNFNEITKTLGFKILIIVILGLLLLIPMSFINSVVRDRISYQREAVSSIIEPVGSSANIQGIVVAIPYLTRVIDSETKEISYIRKYIFYMPNEYNVTGDVEVSSLNRGIFKAPIFNSKLNITGRFDKYNAEIYNLDENNDTILYDEAMIILGIGNKKNLMKLPTILVNENEELKYYEKNISIALNMFNNKFFYTISRDRILNGFDFNITMDIQGGNSLIITPLASENTFKISSKWKDPSFTGGFLPTKREVNNDGFNAEWNIASFNTAFTKYWTSDENANRADNIDDTQYFTADQNLNRSSNNVLISFLLLNDNYQKTSRSVKYAILFIFIPFFVLFLCEVLSKKRIHPVQYILIGIANAIFYLLLLAISEHINFNISYFISALMVTALTSIYIGYIIKSPKYTISMAIVEALIYIFLFGILQLTDYALLMGTLGLFAVIALAMYFTRNVDWYGENN
;
A
#
# COMPACT_ATOMS: atom_id res chain seq x y z
N MET A 1 -32.70 43.35 -30.16
CA MET A 1 -31.90 42.27 -29.53
C MET A 1 -31.69 42.44 -28.02
N ILE A 2 -31.51 43.66 -27.49
CA ILE A 2 -31.24 43.89 -26.05
C ILE A 2 -32.50 43.77 -25.15
N LYS A 3 -33.71 44.06 -25.66
CA LYS A 3 -34.97 43.95 -24.89
C LYS A 3 -35.33 42.50 -24.49
N ASN A 4 -35.11 41.52 -25.39
CA ASN A 4 -35.38 40.10 -25.12
C ASN A 4 -34.44 39.52 -24.05
N PHE A 5 -33.20 40.00 -23.95
CA PHE A 5 -32.24 39.48 -22.97
C PHE A 5 -32.67 39.79 -21.53
N ASN A 6 -33.31 40.95 -21.30
CA ASN A 6 -33.84 41.35 -20.00
C ASN A 6 -35.15 40.64 -19.59
N GLU A 7 -35.88 40.08 -20.54
CA GLU A 7 -37.05 39.24 -20.25
C GLU A 7 -36.64 37.78 -19.99
N ILE A 8 -35.68 37.27 -20.76
CA ILE A 8 -35.10 35.93 -20.56
C ILE A 8 -34.43 35.83 -19.19
N THR A 9 -33.70 36.85 -18.73
CA THR A 9 -33.05 36.86 -17.41
C THR A 9 -34.02 36.87 -16.22
N LYS A 10 -35.31 37.12 -16.45
CA LYS A 10 -36.36 37.05 -15.42
C LYS A 10 -37.05 35.70 -15.35
N THR A 11 -36.86 34.82 -16.34
CA THR A 11 -37.48 33.49 -16.35
C THR A 11 -36.80 32.57 -15.34
N LEU A 12 -37.60 31.67 -14.74
CA LEU A 12 -37.08 30.72 -13.76
C LEU A 12 -36.11 29.71 -14.40
N GLY A 13 -36.36 29.32 -15.65
CA GLY A 13 -35.49 28.43 -16.42
C GLY A 13 -34.08 29.00 -16.63
N PHE A 14 -33.96 30.28 -16.96
CA PHE A 14 -32.64 30.94 -17.09
C PHE A 14 -31.88 30.95 -15.76
N LYS A 15 -32.59 31.08 -14.63
CA LYS A 15 -31.97 31.06 -13.31
C LYS A 15 -31.45 29.68 -12.93
N ILE A 16 -32.18 28.62 -13.25
CA ILE A 16 -31.73 27.24 -13.06
C ILE A 16 -30.50 26.96 -13.91
N LEU A 17 -30.48 27.43 -15.16
CA LEU A 17 -29.29 27.34 -16.02
C LEU A 17 -28.09 28.02 -15.37
N ILE A 18 -28.25 29.22 -14.79
CA ILE A 18 -27.19 29.88 -14.03
C ILE A 18 -26.72 29.02 -12.86
N ILE A 19 -27.63 28.48 -12.04
CA ILE A 19 -27.25 27.65 -10.88
C ILE A 19 -26.48 26.40 -11.31
N VAL A 20 -26.88 25.75 -12.41
CA VAL A 20 -26.16 24.61 -12.98
C VAL A 20 -24.77 25.03 -13.47
N ILE A 21 -24.67 26.15 -14.21
CA ILE A 21 -23.38 26.70 -14.67
C ILE A 21 -22.47 27.04 -13.48
N LEU A 22 -23.02 27.64 -12.42
CA LEU A 22 -22.28 27.97 -11.20
C LEU A 22 -21.83 26.71 -10.46
N GLY A 23 -22.68 25.68 -10.39
CA GLY A 23 -22.33 24.39 -9.81
C GLY A 23 -21.18 23.72 -10.58
N LEU A 24 -21.24 23.76 -11.92
CA LEU A 24 -20.15 23.29 -12.78
C LEU A 24 -18.87 24.12 -12.60
N LEU A 25 -18.99 25.44 -12.47
CA LEU A 25 -17.85 26.34 -12.26
C LEU A 25 -17.16 26.06 -10.91
N LEU A 26 -17.92 25.69 -9.87
CA LEU A 26 -17.36 25.28 -8.58
C LEU A 26 -16.60 23.95 -8.60
N LEU A 27 -16.75 23.15 -9.66
CA LEU A 27 -15.89 21.98 -9.85
C LEU A 27 -14.43 22.38 -10.09
N ILE A 28 -14.17 23.60 -10.56
CA ILE A 28 -12.80 24.11 -10.75
C ILE A 28 -12.07 24.26 -9.40
N PRO A 29 -12.57 25.05 -8.41
CA PRO A 29 -12.02 25.07 -7.05
C PRO A 29 -11.92 23.68 -6.41
N MET A 30 -12.91 22.81 -6.61
CA MET A 30 -12.85 21.45 -6.07
C MET A 30 -11.71 20.61 -6.68
N SER A 31 -11.39 20.81 -7.95
CA SER A 31 -10.24 20.18 -8.59
C SER A 31 -8.92 20.61 -7.93
N PHE A 32 -8.79 21.90 -7.58
CA PHE A 32 -7.63 22.40 -6.84
C PHE A 32 -7.55 21.80 -5.44
N ILE A 33 -8.66 21.71 -4.71
CA ILE A 33 -8.70 21.05 -3.39
C ILE A 33 -8.29 19.58 -3.51
N ASN A 34 -8.80 18.87 -4.52
CA ASN A 34 -8.41 17.48 -4.78
C ASN A 34 -6.90 17.38 -5.07
N SER A 35 -6.32 18.36 -5.78
CA SER A 35 -4.87 18.43 -5.96
C SER A 35 -4.13 18.60 -4.63
N VAL A 36 -4.54 19.55 -3.78
CA VAL A 36 -3.92 19.75 -2.47
C VAL A 36 -4.00 18.49 -1.60
N VAL A 37 -5.14 17.78 -1.62
CA VAL A 37 -5.29 16.50 -0.89
C VAL A 37 -4.34 15.43 -1.45
N ARG A 38 -4.22 15.31 -2.77
CA ARG A 38 -3.26 14.37 -3.40
C ARG A 38 -1.82 14.72 -3.07
N ASP A 39 -1.47 16.00 -3.10
CA ASP A 39 -0.14 16.49 -2.75
C ASP A 39 0.18 16.16 -1.29
N ARG A 40 -0.77 16.38 -0.36
CA ARG A 40 -0.60 15.98 1.05
C ARG A 40 -0.45 14.47 1.24
N ILE A 41 -1.20 13.64 0.50
CA ILE A 41 -1.01 12.17 0.50
C ILE A 41 0.38 11.80 -0.02
N SER A 42 0.87 12.48 -1.06
CA SER A 42 2.22 12.27 -1.59
C SER A 42 3.28 12.63 -0.55
N TYR A 43 3.16 13.79 0.08
CA TYR A 43 4.05 14.22 1.17
C TYR A 43 4.04 13.26 2.36
N GLN A 44 2.88 12.70 2.71
CA GLN A 44 2.80 11.66 3.74
C GLN A 44 3.62 10.42 3.33
N ARG A 45 3.48 9.93 2.10
CA ARG A 45 4.23 8.76 1.61
C ARG A 45 5.73 9.02 1.61
N GLU A 46 6.16 10.19 1.16
CA GLU A 46 7.57 10.61 1.18
C GLU A 46 8.10 10.71 2.62
N ALA A 47 7.34 11.33 3.54
CA ALA A 47 7.72 11.42 4.93
C ALA A 47 7.84 10.04 5.59
N VAL A 48 6.87 9.14 5.37
CA VAL A 48 6.91 7.76 5.86
C VAL A 48 8.12 7.03 5.26
N SER A 49 8.37 7.14 3.96
CA SER A 49 9.55 6.57 3.31
C SER A 49 10.84 7.06 3.96
N SER A 50 10.93 8.36 4.25
CA SER A 50 12.10 8.97 4.88
C SER A 50 12.31 8.52 6.34
N ILE A 51 11.25 8.07 7.02
CA ILE A 51 11.34 7.50 8.38
C ILE A 51 11.86 6.06 8.32
N ILE A 52 11.43 5.28 7.31
CA ILE A 52 11.77 3.84 7.22
C ILE A 52 13.07 3.57 6.45
N GLU A 53 13.50 4.46 5.56
CA GLU A 53 14.73 4.28 4.77
C GLU A 53 16.00 4.08 5.64
N PRO A 54 16.19 4.79 6.76
CA PRO A 54 17.33 4.56 7.65
C PRO A 54 17.35 3.16 8.28
N VAL A 55 16.18 2.57 8.56
CA VAL A 55 16.05 1.19 9.09
C VAL A 55 15.99 0.13 7.99
N GLY A 56 16.23 0.53 6.73
CA GLY A 56 16.30 -0.38 5.59
C GLY A 56 14.98 -0.66 4.88
N SER A 57 13.96 0.18 5.09
CA SER A 57 12.61 -0.03 4.52
C SER A 57 12.08 -1.41 4.91
N SER A 58 11.31 -2.10 4.06
CA SER A 58 10.81 -3.44 4.37
C SER A 58 11.91 -4.49 4.43
N ALA A 59 11.89 -5.32 5.48
CA ALA A 59 12.89 -6.37 5.65
C ALA A 59 12.52 -7.58 4.81
N ASN A 60 13.37 -7.91 3.83
CA ASN A 60 13.17 -9.05 2.95
C ASN A 60 14.25 -10.11 3.17
N ILE A 61 13.84 -11.24 3.73
CA ILE A 61 14.67 -12.44 3.88
C ILE A 61 14.48 -13.28 2.63
N GLN A 62 15.49 -13.27 1.75
CA GLN A 62 15.40 -13.88 0.43
C GLN A 62 15.72 -15.39 0.46
N GLY A 63 16.29 -15.89 1.55
CA GLY A 63 16.53 -17.31 1.79
C GLY A 63 18.00 -17.69 1.78
N ILE A 64 18.28 -18.99 1.75
CA ILE A 64 19.61 -19.57 1.83
C ILE A 64 19.79 -20.65 0.74
N VAL A 65 20.94 -20.65 0.08
CA VAL A 65 21.31 -21.68 -0.92
C VAL A 65 22.74 -22.12 -0.70
N VAL A 66 23.09 -23.30 -1.20
CA VAL A 66 24.49 -23.71 -1.37
C VAL A 66 24.90 -23.44 -2.81
N ALA A 67 26.12 -22.95 -3.00
CA ALA A 67 26.80 -22.82 -4.28
C ALA A 67 28.06 -23.68 -4.29
N ILE A 68 28.16 -24.61 -5.24
CA ILE A 68 29.35 -25.45 -5.46
C ILE A 68 29.98 -25.04 -6.79
N PRO A 69 31.21 -24.50 -6.80
CA PRO A 69 31.91 -24.19 -8.03
C PRO A 69 32.36 -25.46 -8.76
N TYR A 70 32.38 -25.40 -10.08
CA TYR A 70 33.02 -26.40 -10.94
C TYR A 70 33.72 -25.74 -12.11
N LEU A 71 34.74 -26.41 -12.64
CA LEU A 71 35.46 -25.99 -13.84
C LEU A 71 34.99 -26.82 -15.01
N THR A 72 34.44 -26.18 -16.03
CA THR A 72 34.08 -26.85 -17.29
C THR A 72 35.16 -26.61 -18.33
N ARG A 73 35.59 -27.68 -18.99
CA ARG A 73 36.61 -27.65 -20.04
C ARG A 73 36.00 -27.15 -21.34
N VAL A 74 36.53 -26.07 -21.89
CA VAL A 74 36.12 -25.51 -23.18
C VAL A 74 37.27 -25.56 -24.16
N ILE A 75 37.04 -26.17 -25.31
CA ILE A 75 37.99 -26.21 -26.42
C ILE A 75 37.59 -25.13 -27.41
N ASP A 76 38.49 -24.19 -27.68
CA ASP A 76 38.30 -23.18 -28.69
C ASP A 76 38.19 -23.83 -30.08
N SER A 77 37.16 -23.45 -30.86
CA SER A 77 36.90 -24.04 -32.17
C SER A 77 37.94 -23.68 -33.23
N GLU A 78 38.61 -22.54 -33.09
CA GLU A 78 39.58 -22.02 -34.05
C GLU A 78 41.01 -22.39 -33.64
N THR A 79 41.39 -22.17 -32.38
CA THR A 79 42.76 -22.37 -31.91
C THR A 79 43.01 -23.76 -31.34
N LYS A 80 41.94 -24.53 -31.05
CA LYS A 80 41.98 -25.80 -30.30
C LYS A 80 42.62 -25.68 -28.91
N GLU A 81 42.75 -24.46 -28.38
CA GLU A 81 43.24 -24.24 -27.02
C GLU A 81 42.23 -24.73 -25.99
N ILE A 82 42.73 -25.31 -24.90
CA ILE A 82 41.92 -25.77 -23.78
C ILE A 82 41.88 -24.66 -22.75
N SER A 83 40.69 -24.15 -22.48
CA SER A 83 40.42 -23.20 -21.39
C SER A 83 39.47 -23.83 -20.37
N TYR A 84 39.43 -23.26 -19.16
CA TYR A 84 38.51 -23.67 -18.11
C TYR A 84 37.63 -22.49 -17.71
N ILE A 85 36.32 -22.68 -17.76
CA ILE A 85 35.35 -21.69 -17.33
C ILE A 85 34.81 -22.12 -15.95
N ARG A 86 34.87 -21.20 -14.98
CA ARG A 86 34.31 -21.41 -13.64
C ARG A 86 32.81 -21.18 -13.66
N LYS A 87 32.06 -22.21 -13.32
CA LYS A 87 30.59 -22.22 -13.24
C LYS A 87 30.15 -22.65 -11.84
N TYR A 88 28.85 -22.55 -11.57
CA TYR A 88 28.29 -22.88 -10.27
C TYR A 88 27.08 -23.80 -10.39
N ILE A 89 26.99 -24.70 -9.43
CA ILE A 89 25.81 -25.50 -9.14
C ILE A 89 25.16 -24.91 -7.89
N PHE A 90 23.85 -24.76 -7.91
CA PHE A 90 23.08 -24.25 -6.80
C PHE A 90 22.03 -25.27 -6.36
N TYR A 91 21.81 -25.32 -5.06
CA TYR A 91 20.68 -26.06 -4.50
C TYR A 91 20.15 -25.43 -3.22
N MET A 92 18.85 -25.58 -3.03
CA MET A 92 18.12 -25.11 -1.86
C MET A 92 18.00 -26.21 -0.80
N PRO A 93 17.71 -25.86 0.46
CA PRO A 93 17.47 -26.85 1.50
C PRO A 93 16.16 -27.63 1.28
N ASN A 94 16.05 -28.77 1.96
CA ASN A 94 14.80 -29.52 2.05
C ASN A 94 13.81 -28.83 2.96
N GLU A 95 14.29 -28.38 4.11
CA GLU A 95 13.47 -27.74 5.14
C GLU A 95 13.94 -26.30 5.37
N TYR A 96 13.01 -25.36 5.45
CA TYR A 96 13.28 -23.96 5.78
C TYR A 96 12.23 -23.44 6.76
N ASN A 97 12.61 -23.45 8.03
CA ASN A 97 11.76 -23.12 9.16
C ASN A 97 12.17 -21.76 9.73
N VAL A 98 11.28 -20.76 9.68
CA VAL A 98 11.54 -19.43 10.23
C VAL A 98 10.66 -19.19 11.45
N THR A 99 11.29 -18.86 12.57
CA THR A 99 10.61 -18.51 13.82
C THR A 99 11.04 -17.12 14.26
N GLY A 100 10.12 -16.29 14.75
CA GLY A 100 10.46 -14.96 15.22
C GLY A 100 9.33 -14.23 15.92
N ASP A 101 9.72 -13.50 16.97
CA ASP A 101 8.88 -12.51 17.64
C ASP A 101 9.22 -11.12 17.08
N VAL A 102 8.22 -10.43 16.55
CA VAL A 102 8.37 -9.10 15.96
C VAL A 102 7.89 -8.05 16.94
N GLU A 103 8.78 -7.16 17.36
CA GLU A 103 8.47 -6.01 18.19
C GLU A 103 8.27 -4.78 17.31
N VAL A 104 7.01 -4.36 17.16
CA VAL A 104 6.64 -3.18 16.37
C VAL A 104 6.60 -1.95 17.26
N SER A 105 7.26 -0.87 16.82
CA SER A 105 7.21 0.45 17.44
C SER A 105 6.92 1.53 16.38
N SER A 106 6.59 2.74 16.82
CA SER A 106 6.28 3.86 15.92
C SER A 106 7.36 4.91 16.00
N LEU A 107 7.95 5.27 14.84
CA LEU A 107 8.77 6.46 14.71
C LEU A 107 7.96 7.60 14.12
N ASN A 108 8.29 8.82 14.53
CA ASN A 108 7.58 10.02 14.12
C ASN A 108 8.53 11.00 13.45
N ARG A 109 8.07 11.66 12.39
CA ARG A 109 8.71 12.84 11.78
C ARG A 109 7.66 13.92 11.56
N GLY A 110 7.70 14.96 12.39
CA GLY A 110 6.62 15.95 12.45
C GLY A 110 5.30 15.29 12.87
N ILE A 111 4.26 15.45 12.06
CA ILE A 111 2.93 14.85 12.27
C ILE A 111 2.82 13.42 11.75
N PHE A 112 3.80 12.95 10.96
CA PHE A 112 3.76 11.65 10.30
C PHE A 112 4.35 10.57 11.21
N LYS A 113 3.72 9.40 11.18
CA LYS A 113 4.13 8.22 11.93
C LYS A 113 4.37 7.07 10.96
N ALA A 114 5.42 6.30 11.20
CA ALA A 114 5.68 5.06 10.46
C ALA A 114 5.95 3.91 11.44
N PRO A 115 5.43 2.72 11.14
CA PRO A 115 5.72 1.53 11.93
C PRO A 115 7.10 1.02 11.54
N ILE A 116 7.96 0.88 12.54
CA ILE A 116 9.22 0.16 12.44
C ILE A 116 9.15 -1.07 13.32
N PHE A 117 10.01 -2.04 13.08
CA PHE A 117 10.09 -3.21 13.92
C PHE A 117 11.51 -3.70 14.07
N ASN A 118 11.73 -4.38 15.19
CA ASN A 118 12.91 -5.19 15.42
C ASN A 118 12.45 -6.63 15.65
N SER A 119 13.26 -7.59 15.24
CA SER A 119 12.97 -9.00 15.48
C SER A 119 14.27 -9.80 15.55
N LYS A 120 14.29 -10.81 16.42
CA LYS A 120 15.30 -11.85 16.38
C LYS A 120 14.70 -13.04 15.65
N LEU A 121 15.17 -13.30 14.44
CA LEU A 121 14.75 -14.45 13.65
C LEU A 121 15.69 -15.62 13.93
N ASN A 122 15.09 -16.78 14.18
CA ASN A 122 15.77 -18.07 14.24
C ASN A 122 15.30 -18.91 13.05
N ILE A 123 16.22 -19.18 12.13
CA ILE A 123 15.99 -19.93 10.91
C ILE A 123 16.68 -21.27 11.04
N THR A 124 15.91 -22.35 10.94
CA THR A 124 16.46 -23.72 10.98
C THR A 124 16.10 -24.46 9.71
N GLY A 125 16.87 -25.47 9.36
CA GLY A 125 16.59 -26.25 8.19
C GLY A 125 17.66 -27.28 7.91
N ARG A 126 17.50 -27.97 6.79
CA ARG A 126 18.35 -29.10 6.41
C ARG A 126 18.66 -29.08 4.93
N PHE A 127 19.92 -29.29 4.59
CA PHE A 127 20.37 -29.60 3.24
C PHE A 127 20.56 -31.11 3.10
N ASP A 128 20.00 -31.68 2.03
CA ASP A 128 20.33 -33.04 1.61
C ASP A 128 21.79 -33.14 1.17
N LYS A 129 22.30 -34.38 1.16
CA LYS A 129 23.57 -34.66 0.49
C LYS A 129 23.51 -34.22 -0.97
N TYR A 130 24.62 -33.65 -1.44
CA TYR A 130 24.79 -33.38 -2.86
C TYR A 130 24.68 -34.69 -3.66
N ASN A 131 23.86 -34.68 -4.73
CA ASN A 131 23.74 -35.78 -5.67
C ASN A 131 24.13 -35.32 -7.08
N ALA A 132 25.29 -35.77 -7.56
CA ALA A 132 25.83 -35.42 -8.87
C ALA A 132 24.91 -35.82 -10.03
N GLU A 133 24.16 -36.92 -9.89
CA GLU A 133 23.30 -37.48 -10.94
C GLU A 133 22.18 -36.52 -11.38
N ILE A 134 21.80 -35.57 -10.51
CA ILE A 134 20.70 -34.63 -10.76
C ILE A 134 21.11 -33.53 -11.76
N TYR A 135 22.41 -33.22 -11.86
CA TYR A 135 22.89 -32.04 -12.60
C TYR A 135 23.36 -32.35 -14.03
N ASN A 136 23.30 -33.62 -14.44
CA ASN A 136 23.71 -34.10 -15.77
C ASN A 136 25.07 -33.53 -16.22
N LEU A 137 26.03 -33.47 -15.31
CA LEU A 137 27.38 -32.97 -15.56
C LEU A 137 28.19 -34.04 -16.30
N ASP A 138 29.04 -33.62 -17.24
CA ASP A 138 29.92 -34.55 -17.94
C ASP A 138 31.19 -34.75 -17.10
N GLU A 139 31.29 -35.90 -16.44
CA GLU A 139 32.44 -36.25 -15.59
C GLU A 139 33.80 -36.16 -16.33
N ASN A 140 33.81 -36.21 -17.66
CA ASN A 140 35.03 -36.07 -18.46
C ASN A 140 35.46 -34.61 -18.69
N ASN A 141 34.53 -33.66 -18.58
CA ASN A 141 34.75 -32.25 -18.90
C ASN A 141 34.55 -31.32 -17.71
N ASP A 142 33.88 -31.77 -16.64
CA ASP A 142 33.55 -30.98 -15.47
C ASP A 142 34.30 -31.44 -14.21
N THR A 143 35.08 -30.55 -13.60
CA THR A 143 35.76 -30.79 -12.32
C THR A 143 35.07 -30.03 -11.20
N ILE A 144 34.41 -30.75 -10.29
CA ILE A 144 33.70 -30.16 -9.16
C ILE A 144 34.68 -29.79 -8.03
N LEU A 145 34.59 -28.55 -7.54
CA LEU A 145 35.45 -28.00 -6.51
C LEU A 145 34.72 -27.95 -5.15
N TYR A 146 34.52 -29.11 -4.54
CA TYR A 146 33.78 -29.23 -3.27
C TYR A 146 34.38 -28.42 -2.11
N ASP A 147 35.71 -28.30 -2.08
CA ASP A 147 36.43 -27.58 -1.02
C ASP A 147 36.26 -26.05 -1.11
N GLU A 148 35.73 -25.56 -2.23
CA GLU A 148 35.39 -24.15 -2.46
C GLU A 148 33.87 -23.90 -2.39
N ALA A 149 33.08 -24.88 -1.91
CA ALA A 149 31.65 -24.72 -1.72
C ALA A 149 31.34 -23.64 -0.67
N MET A 150 30.23 -22.92 -0.90
CA MET A 150 29.79 -21.84 -0.03
C MET A 150 28.30 -21.88 0.20
N ILE A 151 27.89 -21.45 1.39
CA ILE A 151 26.51 -21.08 1.68
C ILE A 151 26.34 -19.60 1.34
N ILE A 152 25.26 -19.28 0.63
CA ILE A 152 24.86 -17.93 0.28
C ILE A 152 23.55 -17.62 0.98
N LEU A 153 23.56 -16.62 1.86
CA LEU A 153 22.38 -16.06 2.50
C LEU A 153 21.97 -14.77 1.76
N GLY A 154 20.73 -14.73 1.29
CA GLY A 154 20.13 -13.63 0.54
C GLY A 154 19.32 -12.69 1.40
N ILE A 155 19.60 -11.38 1.31
CA ILE A 155 18.87 -10.33 2.04
C ILE A 155 18.58 -9.16 1.10
N GLY A 156 17.33 -8.70 1.12
CA GLY A 156 16.85 -7.64 0.23
C GLY A 156 17.59 -6.32 0.43
N ASN A 157 17.80 -5.91 1.69
CA ASN A 157 18.56 -4.71 2.04
C ASN A 157 19.46 -4.96 3.24
N LYS A 158 20.78 -4.76 3.08
CA LYS A 158 21.77 -4.92 4.14
C LYS A 158 21.52 -4.05 5.38
N LYS A 159 20.82 -2.91 5.25
CA LYS A 159 20.45 -2.05 6.40
C LYS A 159 19.46 -2.73 7.36
N ASN A 160 18.77 -3.79 6.91
CA ASN A 160 17.87 -4.55 7.78
C ASN A 160 18.63 -5.44 8.78
N LEU A 161 19.90 -5.74 8.55
CA LEU A 161 20.71 -6.48 9.50
C LEU A 161 21.29 -5.54 10.55
N MET A 162 21.02 -5.82 11.82
CA MET A 162 21.65 -5.09 12.93
C MET A 162 23.07 -5.60 13.21
N LYS A 163 23.32 -6.87 12.90
CA LYS A 163 24.61 -7.56 13.03
C LYS A 163 24.78 -8.58 11.90
N LEU A 164 26.00 -9.04 11.70
CA LEU A 164 26.27 -10.16 10.80
C LEU A 164 25.53 -11.42 11.30
N PRO A 165 24.79 -12.14 10.43
CA PRO A 165 24.16 -13.40 10.79
C PRO A 165 25.17 -14.45 11.22
N THR A 166 24.82 -15.20 12.28
CA THR A 166 25.59 -16.37 12.70
C THR A 166 24.93 -17.62 12.14
N ILE A 167 25.70 -18.49 11.49
CA ILE A 167 25.24 -19.79 10.98
C ILE A 167 25.96 -20.90 11.72
N LEU A 168 25.21 -21.70 12.46
CA LEU A 168 25.66 -22.93 13.09
C LEU A 168 25.25 -24.13 12.23
N VAL A 169 26.15 -25.08 12.06
CA VAL A 169 25.89 -26.36 11.38
C VAL A 169 25.99 -27.50 12.38
N ASN A 170 25.01 -28.41 12.34
CA ASN A 170 24.90 -29.56 13.26
C ASN A 170 25.15 -29.17 14.73
N GLU A 171 24.55 -28.05 15.14
CA GLU A 171 24.53 -27.44 16.49
C GLU A 171 25.88 -26.94 17.06
N ASN A 172 27.02 -27.33 16.48
CA ASN A 172 28.33 -27.15 17.13
C ASN A 172 29.38 -26.41 16.30
N GLU A 173 29.16 -26.25 14.99
CA GLU A 173 30.15 -25.65 14.08
C GLU A 173 29.66 -24.30 13.55
N GLU A 174 30.26 -23.21 14.01
CA GLU A 174 29.99 -21.88 13.45
C GLU A 174 30.73 -21.68 12.13
N LEU A 175 29.99 -21.37 11.07
CA LEU A 175 30.57 -21.12 9.76
C LEU A 175 31.22 -19.75 9.71
N LYS A 176 32.39 -19.69 9.07
CA LYS A 176 33.12 -18.44 8.87
C LYS A 176 32.51 -17.64 7.73
N TYR A 177 32.17 -16.39 8.02
CA TYR A 177 31.81 -15.42 7.00
C TYR A 177 33.01 -15.14 6.08
N TYR A 178 32.76 -15.17 4.78
CA TYR A 178 33.74 -14.91 3.75
C TYR A 178 33.62 -13.45 3.31
N GLU A 179 34.52 -12.60 3.79
CA GLU A 179 34.45 -11.14 3.60
C GLU A 179 34.73 -10.70 2.15
N LYS A 180 35.37 -11.55 1.35
CA LYS A 180 35.72 -11.20 -0.03
C LYS A 180 34.49 -11.27 -0.93
N ASN A 181 34.29 -10.22 -1.72
CA ASN A 181 33.23 -10.19 -2.71
C ASN A 181 33.52 -11.21 -3.83
N ILE A 182 32.59 -12.15 -4.02
CA ILE A 182 32.61 -13.11 -5.13
C ILE A 182 31.49 -12.73 -6.07
N SER A 183 31.84 -12.50 -7.34
CA SER A 183 30.84 -12.30 -8.38
C SER A 183 30.18 -13.64 -8.73
N ILE A 184 29.04 -13.91 -8.10
CA ILE A 184 28.15 -15.02 -8.44
C ILE A 184 26.84 -14.42 -8.96
N ALA A 185 26.52 -14.72 -10.23
CA ALA A 185 25.26 -14.34 -10.86
C ALA A 185 24.12 -15.15 -10.24
N LEU A 186 23.44 -14.56 -9.26
CA LEU A 186 22.32 -15.13 -8.53
C LEU A 186 21.34 -13.98 -8.24
N ASN A 187 20.56 -13.61 -9.26
CA ASN A 187 19.76 -12.38 -9.28
C ASN A 187 18.57 -12.40 -8.32
N MET A 188 18.17 -13.58 -7.86
CA MET A 188 17.18 -13.72 -6.79
C MET A 188 17.65 -13.15 -5.45
N PHE A 189 18.95 -12.90 -5.26
CA PHE A 189 19.47 -12.28 -4.04
C PHE A 189 20.05 -10.90 -4.35
N ASN A 190 19.47 -9.87 -3.70
CA ASN A 190 19.90 -8.48 -3.88
C ASN A 190 21.25 -8.25 -3.19
N ASN A 191 21.39 -8.75 -1.97
CA ASN A 191 22.64 -8.77 -1.23
C ASN A 191 22.95 -10.20 -0.80
N LYS A 192 24.20 -10.61 -0.95
CA LYS A 192 24.67 -11.98 -0.75
C LYS A 192 25.71 -11.99 0.37
N PHE A 193 25.49 -12.82 1.37
CA PHE A 193 26.43 -13.09 2.45
C PHE A 193 26.97 -14.51 2.29
N PHE A 194 28.28 -14.64 2.19
CA PHE A 194 28.94 -15.91 1.86
C PHE A 194 29.52 -16.54 3.13
N TYR A 195 29.33 -17.83 3.32
CA TYR A 195 29.87 -18.61 4.42
C TYR A 195 30.55 -19.86 3.89
N THR A 196 31.76 -20.16 4.38
CA THR A 196 32.49 -21.36 3.95
C THR A 196 31.85 -22.61 4.53
N ILE A 197 31.71 -23.67 3.74
CA ILE A 197 31.18 -24.96 4.19
C ILE A 197 32.16 -26.07 3.79
N SER A 198 32.37 -27.05 4.67
CA SER A 198 33.33 -28.12 4.41
C SER A 198 32.79 -29.15 3.42
N ARG A 199 33.70 -29.76 2.66
CA ARG A 199 33.39 -30.83 1.70
C ARG A 199 32.60 -31.98 2.32
N ASP A 200 32.93 -32.36 3.55
CA ASP A 200 32.24 -33.45 4.26
C ASP A 200 30.74 -33.16 4.42
N ARG A 201 30.39 -31.92 4.80
CA ARG A 201 28.99 -31.50 4.96
C ARG A 201 28.24 -31.53 3.64
N ILE A 202 28.88 -31.10 2.55
CA ILE A 202 28.28 -31.14 1.22
C ILE A 202 27.96 -32.57 0.79
N LEU A 203 28.86 -33.52 1.06
CA LEU A 203 28.70 -34.91 0.63
C LEU A 203 27.76 -35.73 1.53
N ASN A 204 27.62 -35.37 2.82
CA ASN A 204 26.77 -36.08 3.77
C ASN A 204 25.41 -35.40 4.04
N GLY A 205 25.26 -34.14 3.64
CA GLY A 205 24.14 -33.30 4.08
C GLY A 205 24.39 -32.72 5.48
N PHE A 206 23.61 -31.70 5.84
CA PHE A 206 23.80 -31.00 7.10
C PHE A 206 22.56 -30.22 7.53
N ASP A 207 22.39 -30.08 8.84
CA ASP A 207 21.39 -29.20 9.46
C ASP A 207 22.04 -27.85 9.73
N PHE A 208 21.26 -26.78 9.59
CA PHE A 208 21.72 -25.42 9.86
C PHE A 208 20.77 -24.68 10.80
N ASN A 209 21.34 -23.76 11.57
CA ASN A 209 20.63 -22.79 12.39
C ASN A 209 21.26 -21.40 12.15
N ILE A 210 20.45 -20.47 11.64
CA ILE A 210 20.81 -19.07 11.46
C ILE A 210 20.10 -18.23 12.52
N THR A 211 20.89 -17.47 13.28
CA THR A 211 20.36 -16.41 14.14
C THR A 211 20.58 -15.05 13.47
N MET A 212 19.50 -14.28 13.31
CA MET A 212 19.55 -12.93 12.73
C MET A 212 18.84 -11.90 13.60
N ASP A 213 19.56 -10.85 13.99
CA ASP A 213 18.98 -9.65 14.57
C ASP A 213 18.61 -8.69 13.43
N ILE A 214 17.31 -8.53 13.16
CA ILE A 214 16.81 -7.71 12.06
C ILE A 214 16.02 -6.50 12.52
N GLN A 215 16.04 -5.45 11.70
CA GLN A 215 15.19 -4.29 11.78
C GLN A 215 14.55 -4.00 10.42
N GLY A 216 13.40 -3.35 10.42
CA GLY A 216 12.73 -2.93 9.20
C GLY A 216 11.59 -1.97 9.47
N GLY A 217 10.98 -1.52 8.38
CA GLY A 217 9.82 -0.66 8.39
C GLY A 217 8.72 -1.19 7.47
N ASN A 218 7.48 -0.91 7.83
CA ASN A 218 6.27 -1.23 7.10
C ASN A 218 5.94 -2.72 6.94
N SER A 219 6.89 -3.58 6.56
CA SER A 219 6.62 -5.01 6.38
C SER A 219 7.85 -5.92 6.57
N LEU A 220 7.57 -7.15 7.00
CA LEU A 220 8.48 -8.29 6.98
C LEU A 220 8.09 -9.20 5.82
N ILE A 221 9.08 -9.55 4.99
CA ILE A 221 8.93 -10.37 3.79
C ILE A 221 9.84 -11.59 3.93
N ILE A 222 9.28 -12.78 3.74
CA ILE A 222 10.01 -14.05 3.82
C ILE A 222 9.78 -14.81 2.52
N THR A 223 10.87 -15.20 1.86
CA THR A 223 10.85 -15.97 0.62
C THR A 223 10.88 -17.47 0.95
N PRO A 224 9.88 -18.27 0.54
CA PRO A 224 9.93 -19.72 0.67
C PRO A 224 10.95 -20.29 -0.33
N LEU A 225 12.05 -20.83 0.21
CA LEU A 225 13.18 -21.33 -0.55
C LEU A 225 13.62 -22.72 -0.07
N ALA A 226 12.67 -23.65 -0.01
CA ALA A 226 12.93 -25.05 0.32
C ALA A 226 11.84 -25.98 -0.22
N SER A 227 12.10 -27.29 -0.11
CA SER A 227 11.09 -28.33 -0.42
C SER A 227 9.86 -28.20 0.49
N GLU A 228 10.09 -27.93 1.77
CA GLU A 228 9.10 -27.68 2.82
C GLU A 228 9.47 -26.40 3.57
N ASN A 229 8.52 -25.46 3.66
CA ASN A 229 8.74 -24.17 4.30
C ASN A 229 7.72 -23.97 5.42
N THR A 230 8.19 -23.78 6.65
CA THR A 230 7.31 -23.49 7.79
C THR A 230 7.68 -22.16 8.43
N PHE A 231 6.76 -21.20 8.47
CA PHE A 231 7.01 -19.91 9.10
C PHE A 231 6.08 -19.71 10.27
N LYS A 232 6.62 -19.29 11.41
CA LYS A 232 5.87 -18.98 12.64
C LYS A 232 6.30 -17.62 13.14
N ILE A 233 5.41 -16.65 13.00
CA ILE A 233 5.67 -15.26 13.35
C ILE A 233 4.61 -14.78 14.33
N SER A 234 5.08 -14.19 15.43
CA SER A 234 4.26 -13.60 16.48
C SER A 234 4.62 -12.13 16.68
N SER A 235 3.65 -11.34 17.14
CA SER A 235 3.87 -9.94 17.52
C SER A 235 2.81 -9.49 18.50
N LYS A 236 3.12 -8.48 19.33
CA LYS A 236 2.12 -7.76 20.13
C LYS A 236 1.31 -6.72 19.34
N TRP A 237 1.61 -6.57 18.04
CA TRP A 237 0.89 -5.66 17.15
C TRP A 237 -0.52 -6.18 16.87
N LYS A 238 -1.53 -5.31 16.98
CA LYS A 238 -2.95 -5.71 16.95
C LYS A 238 -3.53 -5.83 15.54
N ASP A 239 -2.98 -5.06 14.60
CA ASP A 239 -3.53 -4.90 13.26
C ASP A 239 -2.52 -5.36 12.19
N PRO A 240 -2.15 -6.65 12.12
CA PRO A 240 -1.36 -7.16 11.02
C PRO A 240 -2.18 -7.20 9.74
N SER A 241 -1.52 -7.00 8.61
CA SER A 241 -2.09 -7.32 7.29
C SER A 241 -1.24 -8.40 6.64
N PHE A 242 -1.84 -9.56 6.41
CA PHE A 242 -1.22 -10.70 5.73
C PHE A 242 -1.52 -10.60 4.24
N THR A 243 -0.48 -10.41 3.45
CA THR A 243 -0.56 -10.28 1.99
C THR A 243 0.58 -11.07 1.34
N GLY A 244 0.77 -10.89 0.03
CA GLY A 244 1.72 -11.68 -0.76
C GLY A 244 1.07 -12.89 -1.41
N GLY A 245 1.89 -13.86 -1.81
CA GLY A 245 1.45 -15.05 -2.55
C GLY A 245 0.89 -16.15 -1.66
N PHE A 246 1.16 -16.08 -0.35
CA PHE A 246 0.76 -17.11 0.61
C PHE A 246 0.15 -16.51 1.87
N LEU A 247 -1.12 -16.82 2.10
CA LEU A 247 -1.81 -16.51 3.35
C LEU A 247 -1.47 -17.55 4.43
N PRO A 248 -1.52 -17.16 5.72
CA PRO A 248 -1.23 -18.08 6.81
C PRO A 248 -2.24 -19.22 6.85
N THR A 249 -1.74 -20.44 7.02
CA THR A 249 -2.54 -21.65 7.21
C THR A 249 -3.28 -21.65 8.55
N LYS A 250 -2.67 -21.05 9.59
CA LYS A 250 -3.31 -20.77 10.87
C LYS A 250 -2.99 -19.34 11.29
N ARG A 251 -3.98 -18.62 11.80
CA ARG A 251 -3.80 -17.28 12.35
C ARG A 251 -4.72 -17.04 13.54
N GLU A 252 -4.18 -16.38 14.55
CA GLU A 252 -4.91 -15.84 15.69
C GLU A 252 -4.56 -14.36 15.79
N VAL A 253 -5.56 -13.48 15.75
CA VAL A 253 -5.40 -12.03 15.90
C VAL A 253 -6.33 -11.58 17.00
N ASN A 254 -5.78 -10.95 18.03
CA ASN A 254 -6.53 -10.49 19.20
C ASN A 254 -6.00 -9.13 19.68
N ASN A 255 -6.56 -8.61 20.78
CA ASN A 255 -6.16 -7.32 21.33
C ASN A 255 -4.75 -7.29 21.94
N ASP A 256 -4.14 -8.46 22.17
CA ASP A 256 -2.79 -8.62 22.73
C ASP A 256 -1.73 -8.83 21.65
N GLY A 257 -2.13 -9.09 20.40
CA GLY A 257 -1.24 -9.27 19.27
C GLY A 257 -1.75 -10.24 18.20
N PHE A 258 -0.81 -10.83 17.46
CA PHE A 258 -1.07 -11.92 16.54
C PHE A 258 -0.06 -13.05 16.64
N ASN A 259 -0.51 -14.24 16.24
CA ASN A 259 0.32 -15.39 15.94
C ASN A 259 -0.12 -15.97 14.59
N ALA A 260 0.83 -16.22 13.69
CA ALA A 260 0.54 -16.72 12.35
C ALA A 260 1.54 -17.80 11.92
N GLU A 261 1.00 -18.85 11.30
CA GLU A 261 1.73 -20.02 10.82
C GLU A 261 1.46 -20.26 9.33
N TRP A 262 2.54 -20.41 8.56
CA TRP A 262 2.52 -20.80 7.16
C TRP A 262 3.15 -22.17 7.00
N ASN A 263 2.58 -23.00 6.12
CA ASN A 263 3.19 -24.23 5.63
C ASN A 263 3.09 -24.21 4.10
N ILE A 264 4.23 -24.17 3.41
CA ILE A 264 4.32 -23.98 1.96
C ILE A 264 5.23 -25.06 1.38
N ALA A 265 4.64 -25.90 0.53
CA ALA A 265 5.37 -26.89 -0.27
C ALA A 265 6.03 -26.26 -1.51
N SER A 266 7.21 -26.77 -1.90
CA SER A 266 8.03 -26.24 -3.00
C SER A 266 7.32 -26.12 -4.35
N PHE A 267 6.43 -27.05 -4.70
CA PHE A 267 5.72 -27.01 -5.99
C PHE A 267 4.78 -25.81 -6.13
N ASN A 268 4.48 -25.12 -5.02
CA ASN A 268 3.74 -23.85 -5.04
C ASN A 268 4.66 -22.64 -5.21
N THR A 269 5.99 -22.81 -5.09
CA THR A 269 6.98 -21.73 -5.23
C THR A 269 7.53 -21.69 -6.66
N ALA A 270 8.15 -20.57 -7.04
CA ALA A 270 8.76 -20.42 -8.36
C ALA A 270 10.15 -21.06 -8.49
N PHE A 271 10.69 -21.67 -7.42
CA PHE A 271 12.08 -22.11 -7.39
C PHE A 271 12.21 -23.61 -7.66
N THR A 272 13.13 -23.98 -8.55
CA THR A 272 13.54 -25.39 -8.71
C THR A 272 14.59 -25.74 -7.67
N LYS A 273 14.48 -26.94 -7.06
CA LYS A 273 15.36 -27.37 -5.97
C LYS A 273 16.85 -27.31 -6.32
N TYR A 274 17.17 -27.55 -7.59
CA TYR A 274 18.50 -27.66 -8.15
C TYR A 274 18.57 -26.82 -9.43
N TRP A 275 19.69 -26.13 -9.65
CA TRP A 275 19.96 -25.44 -10.92
C TRP A 275 21.45 -25.11 -11.11
N THR A 276 21.86 -24.81 -12.34
CA THR A 276 23.23 -24.36 -12.67
C THR A 276 23.29 -22.87 -12.99
N SER A 277 24.50 -22.31 -13.05
CA SER A 277 24.71 -20.92 -13.48
C SER A 277 24.21 -20.62 -14.90
N ASP A 278 24.24 -21.60 -15.80
CA ASP A 278 23.75 -21.45 -17.18
C ASP A 278 22.22 -21.38 -17.22
N GLU A 279 21.54 -22.26 -16.47
CA GLU A 279 20.09 -22.20 -16.30
C GLU A 279 19.64 -20.91 -15.61
N ASN A 280 20.45 -20.40 -14.67
CA ASN A 280 20.17 -19.13 -14.01
C ASN A 280 20.29 -17.93 -14.97
N ALA A 281 21.27 -17.94 -15.88
CA ALA A 281 21.40 -16.91 -16.90
C ALA A 281 20.20 -16.90 -17.86
N ASN A 282 19.76 -18.08 -18.31
CA ASN A 282 18.58 -18.23 -19.16
C ASN A 282 17.26 -17.81 -18.46
N ARG A 283 17.21 -17.91 -17.12
CA ARG A 283 16.10 -17.37 -16.31
C ARG A 283 16.08 -15.85 -16.32
N ALA A 284 17.23 -15.20 -16.17
CA ALA A 284 17.32 -13.75 -16.14
C ALA A 284 16.85 -13.09 -17.45
N ASP A 285 17.06 -13.74 -18.59
CA ASP A 285 16.62 -13.24 -19.91
C ASP A 285 15.10 -13.40 -20.17
N ASN A 286 14.40 -14.24 -19.38
CA ASN A 286 12.97 -14.54 -19.55
C ASN A 286 12.09 -14.01 -18.41
N ILE A 287 12.65 -13.30 -17.44
CA ILE A 287 11.95 -12.82 -16.25
C ILE A 287 11.90 -11.29 -16.29
N ASP A 288 10.70 -10.73 -16.40
CA ASP A 288 10.44 -9.37 -15.95
C ASP A 288 10.90 -9.29 -14.48
N ASP A 289 11.92 -8.48 -14.18
CA ASP A 289 12.53 -8.21 -12.86
C ASP A 289 11.52 -7.91 -11.72
N THR A 290 10.24 -7.77 -12.07
CA THR A 290 9.10 -7.47 -11.20
C THR A 290 8.44 -8.69 -10.53
N GLN A 291 8.75 -9.94 -10.92
CA GLN A 291 8.07 -11.12 -10.36
C GLN A 291 8.61 -11.59 -8.99
N TYR A 292 9.80 -11.15 -8.58
CA TYR A 292 10.47 -11.67 -7.39
C TYR A 292 10.56 -10.64 -6.25
N PHE A 293 10.49 -9.34 -6.54
CA PHE A 293 10.79 -8.29 -5.56
C PHE A 293 9.92 -7.05 -5.71
N THR A 294 8.75 -6.99 -5.06
CA THR A 294 8.14 -5.70 -4.77
C THR A 294 7.43 -5.68 -3.41
N ALA A 295 7.92 -4.82 -2.52
CA ALA A 295 7.11 -4.22 -1.45
C ALA A 295 6.30 -3.00 -1.95
N ASP A 296 6.36 -2.72 -3.27
CA ASP A 296 5.61 -1.65 -3.89
C ASP A 296 4.13 -2.02 -3.99
N GLN A 297 3.29 -1.19 -3.39
CA GLN A 297 1.83 -1.31 -3.34
C GLN A 297 1.17 -1.25 -4.73
N ASN A 298 1.91 -0.90 -5.79
CA ASN A 298 1.36 -0.72 -7.14
C ASN A 298 1.57 -1.91 -8.09
N LEU A 299 2.28 -2.97 -7.69
CA LEU A 299 2.54 -4.14 -8.55
C LEU A 299 1.85 -5.38 -7.99
N ASN A 300 0.56 -5.54 -8.34
CA ASN A 300 -0.26 -6.74 -8.16
C ASN A 300 0.20 -7.93 -9.04
N ARG A 301 1.51 -8.18 -9.17
CA ARG A 301 2.04 -9.27 -10.00
C ARG A 301 2.77 -10.28 -9.12
N SER A 302 2.09 -11.40 -8.83
CA SER A 302 2.64 -12.70 -8.41
C SER A 302 3.84 -12.66 -7.45
N SER A 303 3.75 -11.97 -6.32
CA SER A 303 4.79 -12.11 -5.31
C SER A 303 4.71 -13.49 -4.65
N ASN A 304 5.63 -14.41 -4.96
CA ASN A 304 5.71 -15.73 -4.32
C ASN A 304 6.31 -15.67 -2.91
N ASN A 305 6.06 -14.59 -2.18
CA ASN A 305 6.61 -14.33 -0.86
C ASN A 305 5.50 -14.29 0.18
N VAL A 306 5.86 -14.59 1.43
CA VAL A 306 5.02 -14.29 2.59
C VAL A 306 5.26 -12.84 3.00
N LEU A 307 4.20 -12.04 3.09
CA LEU A 307 4.30 -10.64 3.46
C LEU A 307 3.42 -10.33 4.67
N ILE A 308 4.04 -9.79 5.71
CA ILE A 308 3.38 -9.31 6.93
C ILE A 308 3.56 -7.80 6.98
N SER A 309 2.50 -7.04 6.73
CA SER A 309 2.49 -5.58 6.83
C SER A 309 2.01 -5.12 8.20
N PHE A 310 2.75 -4.18 8.78
CA PHE A 310 2.43 -3.56 10.07
C PHE A 310 1.74 -2.22 9.87
N LEU A 311 0.61 -2.20 9.17
CA LEU A 311 -0.04 -0.96 8.75
C LEU A 311 -0.48 -0.12 9.95
N LEU A 312 -0.12 1.18 9.97
CA LEU A 312 -0.82 2.15 10.79
C LEU A 312 -2.17 2.42 10.12
N LEU A 313 -3.26 1.93 10.73
CA LEU A 313 -4.63 2.11 10.24
C LEU A 313 -5.14 3.57 10.38
N ASN A 314 -4.26 4.57 10.21
CA ASN A 314 -4.63 5.97 10.36
C ASN A 314 -5.16 6.54 9.04
N ASP A 315 -6.43 6.21 8.83
CA ASP A 315 -7.31 6.41 7.67
C ASP A 315 -7.67 7.90 7.38
N ASN A 316 -7.08 8.88 8.06
CA ASN A 316 -7.49 10.29 7.96
C ASN A 316 -7.38 10.84 6.52
N TYR A 317 -6.25 10.58 5.85
CA TYR A 317 -6.01 11.06 4.49
C TYR A 317 -6.85 10.29 3.44
N GLN A 318 -7.05 9.00 3.65
CA GLN A 318 -7.92 8.19 2.77
C GLN A 318 -9.38 8.63 2.91
N LYS A 319 -9.89 8.80 4.14
CA LYS A 319 -11.23 9.37 4.39
C LYS A 319 -11.38 10.77 3.79
N THR A 320 -10.36 11.63 3.90
CA THR A 320 -10.37 12.96 3.26
C THR A 320 -10.36 12.87 1.74
N SER A 321 -9.60 11.96 1.14
CA SER A 321 -9.64 11.73 -0.31
C SER A 321 -11.01 11.23 -0.77
N ARG A 322 -11.62 10.32 -0.02
CA ARG A 322 -12.99 9.85 -0.28
C ARG A 322 -14.00 10.99 -0.18
N SER A 323 -13.90 11.87 0.82
CA SER A 323 -14.84 12.98 0.98
C SER A 323 -14.83 13.93 -0.21
N VAL A 324 -13.64 14.25 -0.74
CA VAL A 324 -13.51 15.09 -1.95
C VAL A 324 -14.12 14.45 -3.18
N LYS A 325 -14.07 13.11 -3.33
CA LYS A 325 -14.76 12.42 -4.44
C LYS A 325 -16.28 12.60 -4.40
N TYR A 326 -16.86 12.75 -3.22
CA TYR A 326 -18.30 13.00 -3.03
C TYR A 326 -18.67 14.48 -3.05
N ALA A 327 -17.73 15.39 -3.34
CA ALA A 327 -17.97 16.82 -3.30
C ALA A 327 -19.04 17.34 -4.26
N ILE A 328 -19.36 16.58 -5.31
CA ILE A 328 -20.45 16.95 -6.23
C ILE A 328 -21.80 17.01 -5.51
N LEU A 329 -22.08 16.07 -4.60
CA LEU A 329 -23.28 16.10 -3.76
C LEU A 329 -23.27 17.36 -2.89
N PHE A 330 -22.09 17.74 -2.41
CA PHE A 330 -21.89 18.90 -1.53
C PHE A 330 -22.00 20.26 -2.22
N ILE A 331 -21.86 20.30 -3.54
CA ILE A 331 -22.11 21.52 -4.32
C ILE A 331 -23.59 21.59 -4.71
N PHE A 332 -24.13 20.52 -5.29
CA PHE A 332 -25.46 20.56 -5.90
C PHE A 332 -26.60 20.55 -4.87
N ILE A 333 -26.46 19.85 -3.73
CA ILE A 333 -27.56 19.78 -2.75
C ILE A 333 -27.78 21.14 -2.05
N PRO A 334 -26.75 21.83 -1.51
CA PRO A 334 -26.97 23.15 -0.93
C PRO A 334 -27.50 24.16 -1.96
N PHE A 335 -27.05 24.07 -3.22
CA PHE A 335 -27.56 24.91 -4.31
C PHE A 335 -29.03 24.64 -4.60
N PHE A 336 -29.42 23.37 -4.64
CA PHE A 336 -30.82 22.96 -4.80
C PHE A 336 -31.70 23.46 -3.64
N VAL A 337 -31.21 23.39 -2.40
CA VAL A 337 -31.95 23.90 -1.24
C VAL A 337 -32.05 25.42 -1.26
N LEU A 338 -30.98 26.13 -1.60
CA LEU A 338 -31.02 27.58 -1.77
C LEU A 338 -32.03 28.00 -2.82
N PHE A 339 -32.06 27.29 -3.95
CA PHE A 339 -33.05 27.48 -4.99
C PHE A 339 -34.46 27.26 -4.46
N LEU A 340 -34.70 26.18 -3.71
CA LEU A 340 -36.00 25.87 -3.13
C LEU A 340 -36.44 26.93 -2.09
N CYS A 341 -35.53 27.39 -1.25
CA CYS A 341 -35.76 28.52 -0.34
C CYS A 341 -36.08 29.81 -1.09
N GLU A 342 -35.43 30.07 -2.22
CA GLU A 342 -35.70 31.23 -3.06
C GLU A 342 -37.13 31.18 -3.64
N VAL A 343 -37.52 30.03 -4.21
CA VAL A 343 -38.84 29.79 -4.78
C VAL A 343 -39.93 29.92 -3.72
N LEU A 344 -39.72 29.36 -2.53
CA LEU A 344 -40.69 29.43 -1.43
C LEU A 344 -40.77 30.82 -0.77
N SER A 345 -39.63 31.52 -0.65
CA SER A 345 -39.56 32.83 0.02
C SER A 345 -40.00 34.00 -0.85
N LYS A 346 -40.09 33.80 -2.18
CA LYS A 346 -40.34 34.85 -3.18
C LYS A 346 -39.32 36.01 -3.15
N LYS A 347 -38.20 35.85 -2.44
CA LYS A 347 -37.12 36.84 -2.36
C LYS A 347 -36.01 36.44 -3.31
N ARG A 348 -35.60 37.36 -4.18
CA ARG A 348 -34.54 37.08 -5.16
C ARG A 348 -33.17 37.03 -4.50
N ILE A 349 -32.48 35.90 -4.64
CA ILE A 349 -31.08 35.72 -4.22
C ILE A 349 -30.19 36.04 -5.42
N HIS A 350 -29.13 36.82 -5.20
CA HIS A 350 -28.20 37.21 -6.27
C HIS A 350 -27.24 36.05 -6.58
N PRO A 351 -26.88 35.78 -7.86
CA PRO A 351 -25.97 34.69 -8.23
C PRO A 351 -24.63 34.67 -7.48
N VAL A 352 -24.08 35.84 -7.15
CA VAL A 352 -22.85 35.97 -6.33
C VAL A 352 -22.99 35.30 -4.95
N GLN A 353 -24.19 35.31 -4.37
CA GLN A 353 -24.44 34.69 -3.06
C GLN A 353 -24.39 33.16 -3.15
N TYR A 354 -24.85 32.59 -4.27
CA TYR A 354 -24.68 31.16 -4.55
C TYR A 354 -23.20 30.80 -4.66
N ILE A 355 -22.41 31.60 -5.38
CA ILE A 355 -20.96 31.39 -5.49
C ILE A 355 -20.29 31.42 -4.10
N LEU A 356 -20.60 32.42 -3.28
CA LEU A 356 -20.01 32.57 -1.94
C LEU A 356 -20.33 31.37 -1.03
N ILE A 357 -21.57 30.89 -1.05
CA ILE A 357 -21.97 29.71 -0.28
C ILE A 357 -21.28 28.45 -0.82
N GLY A 358 -21.18 28.32 -2.14
CA GLY A 358 -20.46 27.20 -2.76
C GLY A 358 -18.97 27.19 -2.42
N ILE A 359 -18.32 28.35 -2.40
CA ILE A 359 -16.92 28.49 -1.94
C ILE A 359 -16.80 28.15 -0.45
N ALA A 360 -17.73 28.60 0.39
CA ALA A 360 -17.75 28.24 1.81
C ALA A 360 -17.84 26.72 2.03
N ASN A 361 -18.70 26.04 1.25
CA ASN A 361 -18.81 24.58 1.24
C ASN A 361 -17.56 23.89 0.66
N ALA A 362 -16.84 24.51 -0.28
CA ALA A 362 -15.56 23.99 -0.74
C ALA A 362 -14.48 24.10 0.35
N ILE A 363 -14.46 25.18 1.14
CA ILE A 363 -13.50 25.39 2.24
C ILE A 363 -13.61 24.31 3.32
N PHE A 364 -14.78 23.68 3.49
CA PHE A 364 -14.97 22.52 4.38
C PHE A 364 -13.85 21.48 4.24
N TYR A 365 -13.47 21.12 3.01
CA TYR A 365 -12.48 20.07 2.76
C TYR A 365 -11.06 20.48 3.19
N LEU A 366 -10.73 21.77 3.07
CA LEU A 366 -9.45 22.31 3.53
C LEU A 366 -9.40 22.38 5.06
N LEU A 367 -10.50 22.80 5.71
CA LEU A 367 -10.65 22.76 7.16
C LEU A 367 -10.54 21.33 7.69
N LEU A 368 -11.26 20.39 7.07
CA LEU A 368 -11.24 18.97 7.42
C LEU A 368 -9.81 18.43 7.34
N LEU A 369 -9.13 18.66 6.22
CA LEU A 369 -7.75 18.24 6.01
C LEU A 369 -6.85 18.82 7.11
N ALA A 370 -6.80 20.16 7.25
CA ALA A 370 -5.91 20.84 8.18
C ALA A 370 -6.13 20.43 9.64
N ILE A 371 -7.39 20.27 10.07
CA ILE A 371 -7.69 19.88 11.46
C ILE A 371 -7.41 18.38 11.67
N SER A 372 -7.69 17.52 10.68
CA SER A 372 -7.43 16.06 10.76
C SER A 372 -5.95 15.66 10.84
N GLU A 373 -5.04 16.60 10.59
CA GLU A 373 -3.60 16.40 10.77
C GLU A 373 -3.18 16.46 12.23
N HIS A 374 -3.98 17.11 13.09
CA HIS A 374 -3.64 17.33 14.49
C HIS A 374 -4.52 16.53 15.45
N ILE A 375 -5.76 16.20 15.07
CA ILE A 375 -6.71 15.45 15.90
C ILE A 375 -7.43 14.35 15.11
N ASN A 376 -8.22 13.52 15.80
CA ASN A 376 -8.97 12.42 15.21
C ASN A 376 -9.94 12.89 14.12
N PHE A 377 -10.00 12.17 13.00
CA PHE A 377 -10.87 12.46 11.84
C PHE A 377 -12.31 12.80 12.22
N ASN A 378 -12.94 12.03 13.12
CA ASN A 378 -14.34 12.22 13.47
C ASN A 378 -14.57 13.57 14.16
N ILE A 379 -13.63 14.01 15.00
CA ILE A 379 -13.69 15.30 15.69
C ILE A 379 -13.41 16.44 14.69
N SER A 380 -12.40 16.27 13.83
CA SER A 380 -12.08 17.24 12.77
C SER A 380 -13.27 17.45 11.83
N TYR A 381 -13.96 16.37 11.48
CA TYR A 381 -15.18 16.40 10.67
C TYR A 381 -16.28 17.21 11.35
N PHE A 382 -16.57 16.90 12.62
CA PHE A 382 -17.61 17.61 13.37
C PHE A 382 -17.32 19.11 13.48
N ILE A 383 -16.09 19.48 13.82
CA ILE A 383 -15.68 20.89 13.94
C ILE A 383 -15.79 21.60 12.58
N SER A 384 -15.28 20.99 11.52
CA SER A 384 -15.31 21.59 10.17
C SER A 384 -16.74 21.77 9.66
N ALA A 385 -17.59 20.76 9.85
CA ALA A 385 -19.00 20.81 9.48
C ALA A 385 -19.73 21.91 10.25
N LEU A 386 -19.52 22.00 11.57
CA LEU A 386 -20.13 23.03 12.41
C LEU A 386 -19.69 24.44 12.01
N MET A 387 -18.41 24.64 11.70
CA MET A 387 -17.88 25.94 11.25
C MET A 387 -18.54 26.39 9.94
N VAL A 388 -18.63 25.50 8.95
CA VAL A 388 -19.23 25.84 7.64
C VAL A 388 -20.73 26.04 7.77
N THR A 389 -21.43 25.18 8.52
CA THR A 389 -22.87 25.32 8.76
C THR A 389 -23.23 26.59 9.50
N ALA A 390 -22.44 27.01 10.48
CA ALA A 390 -22.64 28.30 11.13
C ALA A 390 -22.44 29.46 10.13
N LEU A 391 -21.36 29.43 9.34
CA LEU A 391 -21.02 30.49 8.38
C LEU A 391 -22.12 30.70 7.33
N THR A 392 -22.56 29.63 6.67
CA THR A 392 -23.57 29.68 5.60
C THR A 392 -24.95 30.06 6.13
N SER A 393 -25.33 29.51 7.29
CA SER A 393 -26.64 29.78 7.91
C SER A 393 -26.74 31.24 8.36
N ILE A 394 -25.71 31.77 9.03
CA ILE A 394 -25.66 33.18 9.45
C ILE A 394 -25.72 34.11 8.21
N TYR A 395 -24.98 33.77 7.16
CA TYR A 395 -24.94 34.56 5.93
C TYR A 395 -26.33 34.66 5.25
N ILE A 396 -27.04 33.55 5.13
CA ILE A 396 -28.41 33.52 4.60
C ILE A 396 -29.38 34.28 5.50
N GLY A 397 -29.25 34.12 6.81
CA GLY A 397 -30.05 34.86 7.79
C GLY A 397 -29.96 36.36 7.59
N TYR A 398 -28.76 36.87 7.29
CA TYR A 398 -28.52 38.28 7.01
C TYR A 398 -29.11 38.73 5.67
N ILE A 399 -29.00 37.91 4.62
CA ILE A 399 -29.55 38.22 3.29
C ILE A 399 -31.08 38.26 3.30
N ILE A 400 -31.70 37.22 3.86
CA ILE A 400 -33.14 37.02 3.84
C ILE A 400 -33.82 37.82 4.97
N LYS A 401 -33.07 38.25 6.00
CA LYS A 401 -33.55 38.96 7.20
C LYS A 401 -34.69 38.22 7.90
N SER A 402 -34.59 36.89 8.01
CA SER A 402 -35.61 36.07 8.65
C SER A 402 -35.02 34.82 9.31
N PRO A 403 -35.30 34.59 10.60
CA PRO A 403 -34.71 33.47 11.35
C PRO A 403 -35.19 32.11 10.88
N LYS A 404 -36.37 32.03 10.26
CA LYS A 404 -36.93 30.78 9.72
C LYS A 404 -36.01 30.18 8.65
N TYR A 405 -35.45 31.02 7.77
CA TYR A 405 -34.57 30.56 6.68
C TYR A 405 -33.15 30.28 7.16
N THR A 406 -32.66 31.00 8.19
CA THR A 406 -31.42 30.67 8.91
C THR A 406 -31.46 29.24 9.45
N ILE A 407 -32.54 28.91 10.18
CA ILE A 407 -32.71 27.58 10.79
C ILE A 407 -32.91 26.52 9.70
N SER A 408 -33.69 26.83 8.67
CA SER A 408 -33.88 25.91 7.55
C SER A 408 -32.57 25.56 6.84
N MET A 409 -31.67 26.53 6.63
CA MET A 409 -30.36 26.24 6.05
C MET A 409 -29.52 25.34 6.98
N ALA A 410 -29.47 25.68 8.26
CA ALA A 410 -28.68 24.93 9.24
C ALA A 410 -29.10 23.46 9.29
N ILE A 411 -30.41 23.19 9.29
CA ILE A 411 -30.96 21.83 9.30
C ILE A 411 -30.57 21.08 8.03
N VAL A 412 -30.71 21.71 6.86
CA VAL A 412 -30.35 21.05 5.60
C VAL A 412 -28.86 20.74 5.55
N GLU A 413 -28.00 21.71 5.85
CA GLU A 413 -26.57 21.45 5.80
C GLU A 413 -26.14 20.41 6.84
N ALA A 414 -26.71 20.43 8.05
CA ALA A 414 -26.47 19.39 9.04
C ALA A 414 -26.87 18.00 8.52
N LEU A 415 -28.03 17.86 7.87
CA LEU A 415 -28.47 16.59 7.27
C LEU A 415 -27.49 16.11 6.18
N ILE A 416 -26.99 17.01 5.33
CA ILE A 416 -26.02 16.66 4.28
C ILE A 416 -24.68 16.23 4.91
N TYR A 417 -24.19 16.95 5.93
CA TYR A 417 -22.96 16.56 6.64
C TYR A 417 -23.14 15.25 7.42
N ILE A 418 -24.30 14.97 8.01
CA ILE A 418 -24.57 13.68 8.66
C ILE A 418 -24.58 12.56 7.63
N PHE A 419 -25.24 12.78 6.48
CA PHE A 419 -25.28 11.82 5.38
C PHE A 419 -23.88 11.53 4.83
N LEU A 420 -23.07 12.56 4.59
CA LEU A 420 -21.68 12.41 4.14
C LEU A 420 -20.82 11.67 5.18
N PHE A 421 -21.00 11.96 6.48
CA PHE A 421 -20.30 11.23 7.53
C PHE A 421 -20.62 9.74 7.48
N GLY A 422 -21.89 9.38 7.26
CA GLY A 422 -22.32 8.01 7.05
C GLY A 422 -21.62 7.33 5.87
N ILE A 423 -21.54 8.00 4.71
CA ILE A 423 -20.80 7.50 3.54
C ILE A 423 -19.32 7.24 3.88
N LEU A 424 -18.70 8.14 4.65
CA LEU A 424 -17.27 8.08 4.96
C LEU A 424 -16.91 6.97 5.96
N GLN A 425 -17.85 6.55 6.82
CA GLN A 425 -17.63 5.41 7.71
C GLN A 425 -17.86 4.06 7.01
N LEU A 426 -18.64 4.03 5.92
CA LEU A 426 -18.98 2.81 5.20
C LEU A 426 -17.97 2.57 4.07
N THR A 427 -16.89 1.85 4.36
CA THR A 427 -15.88 1.51 3.34
C THR A 427 -16.45 0.72 2.17
N ASP A 428 -17.34 -0.25 2.43
CA ASP A 428 -17.81 -1.18 1.40
C ASP A 428 -19.08 -0.71 0.68
N TYR A 429 -19.90 0.15 1.32
CA TYR A 429 -21.19 0.61 0.79
C TYR A 429 -21.16 2.06 0.26
N ALA A 430 -19.98 2.65 0.14
CA ALA A 430 -19.83 4.06 -0.22
C ALA A 430 -20.46 4.40 -1.58
N LEU A 431 -20.31 3.52 -2.58
CA LEU A 431 -20.93 3.71 -3.90
C LEU A 431 -22.47 3.66 -3.81
N LEU A 432 -23.01 2.64 -3.14
CA LEU A 432 -24.46 2.44 -2.97
C LEU A 432 -25.11 3.66 -2.30
N MET A 433 -24.57 4.08 -1.16
CA MET A 433 -25.09 5.24 -0.43
C MET A 433 -24.96 6.53 -1.26
N GLY A 434 -23.83 6.74 -1.95
CA GLY A 434 -23.65 7.89 -2.83
C GLY A 434 -24.70 7.94 -3.95
N THR A 435 -24.97 6.81 -4.61
CA THR A 435 -25.99 6.72 -5.67
C THR A 435 -27.40 6.92 -5.13
N LEU A 436 -27.74 6.33 -3.99
CA LEU A 436 -29.04 6.54 -3.33
C LEU A 436 -29.25 8.00 -2.91
N GLY A 437 -28.18 8.65 -2.43
CA GLY A 437 -28.20 10.08 -2.11
C GLY A 437 -28.50 10.93 -3.33
N LEU A 438 -27.79 10.71 -4.44
CA LEU A 438 -28.03 11.42 -5.69
C LEU A 438 -29.47 11.17 -6.22
N PHE A 439 -29.93 9.92 -6.15
CA PHE A 439 -31.30 9.55 -6.52
C PHE A 439 -32.33 10.31 -5.68
N ALA A 440 -32.17 10.35 -4.35
CA ALA A 440 -33.07 11.05 -3.45
C ALA A 440 -33.12 12.56 -3.74
N VAL A 441 -31.98 13.18 -4.04
CA VAL A 441 -31.90 14.60 -4.41
C VAL A 441 -32.67 14.88 -5.70
N ILE A 442 -32.48 14.04 -6.72
CA ILE A 442 -33.22 14.16 -7.98
C ILE A 442 -34.72 13.95 -7.75
N ALA A 443 -35.11 12.95 -6.95
CA ALA A 443 -36.51 12.67 -6.63
C ALA A 443 -37.18 13.84 -5.90
N LEU A 444 -36.50 14.44 -4.91
CA LEU A 444 -36.97 15.63 -4.21
C LEU A 444 -37.07 16.84 -5.15
N ALA A 445 -36.08 17.02 -6.04
CA ALA A 445 -36.13 18.05 -7.07
C ALA A 445 -37.36 17.91 -7.97
N MET A 446 -37.63 16.71 -8.48
CA MET A 446 -38.84 16.44 -9.27
C MET A 446 -40.12 16.71 -8.48
N TYR A 447 -40.19 16.28 -7.21
CA TYR A 447 -41.37 16.44 -6.38
C TYR A 447 -41.70 17.91 -6.09
N PHE A 448 -40.71 18.69 -5.62
CA PHE A 448 -40.93 20.08 -5.23
C PHE A 448 -41.08 21.03 -6.42
N THR A 449 -40.52 20.69 -7.57
CA THR A 449 -40.63 21.53 -8.77
C THR A 449 -41.87 21.22 -9.62
N ARG A 450 -42.69 20.20 -9.26
CA ARG A 450 -43.85 19.79 -10.06
C ARG A 450 -44.91 20.90 -10.25
N ASN A 451 -45.05 21.79 -9.27
CA ASN A 451 -46.07 22.85 -9.26
C ASN A 451 -45.48 24.22 -9.65
N VAL A 452 -44.23 24.25 -10.12
CA VAL A 452 -43.54 25.48 -10.50
C VAL A 452 -43.92 25.84 -11.92
N ASP A 453 -44.38 27.08 -12.14
CA ASP A 453 -44.64 27.59 -13.49
C ASP A 453 -43.31 27.92 -14.19
N TRP A 454 -42.91 27.04 -15.10
CA TRP A 454 -41.64 27.12 -15.83
C TRP A 454 -41.67 28.14 -16.97
N TYR A 455 -42.86 28.42 -17.51
CA TYR A 455 -43.05 29.29 -18.66
C TYR A 455 -43.40 30.72 -18.25
N GLY A 456 -43.82 30.92 -16.99
CA GLY A 456 -44.24 32.24 -16.50
C GLY A 456 -45.46 32.76 -17.27
N GLU A 457 -46.31 31.84 -17.72
CA GLU A 457 -47.49 32.16 -18.54
C GLU A 457 -48.65 32.71 -17.71
N ASN A 458 -48.59 32.60 -16.38
CA ASN A 458 -49.57 33.21 -15.49
C ASN A 458 -48.95 34.36 -14.68
N ASN A 459 -49.02 35.56 -15.24
CA ASN A 459 -49.06 36.81 -14.49
C ASN A 459 -50.45 37.43 -14.61
#